data_AF-A0A1B6GQM7-F1
#
_entry.id   AF-A0A1B6GQM7-F1
#
_cell.length_a   1.000
_cell.length_b   1.000
_cell.length_c   1.000
_cell.angle_alpha   90.00
_cell.angle_beta   90.00
_cell.angle_gamma   90.00
#
_symmetry.space_group_name_H-M   'P 1'
#
loop_
_entity.id
_entity.type
_entity.pdbx_description
1 polymer ?
#
loop_
_entity_poly.entity_id
_entity_poly.type
_entity_poly.pdbx_seq_one_letter_code
_entity_poly.pdbx_strand_id
1 'polypeptide(L)'
;MERAARTFFNSFSSKLEEPVRTHLKNVYACLTMSTVAAAVGAYVHMYTELLSAGLLTVIAAVGFLFALMSTPDNGKNRQMRIGFLLGFAFFSGLGMGPLLEMAVAINPQIVVTALLGTSVIFACFSAAALTAERGRWLYLGGTLMSMLSAMLLLSLANLLTVIAAV
;
A
#
# COMPACT_ATOMS: atom_id res chain seq x y z
N MET A 1 14.07 29.22 -24.06
CA MET A 1 13.58 27.82 -24.08
C MET A 1 14.70 26.81 -23.79
N GLU A 2 15.83 26.83 -24.51
CA GLU A 2 16.93 25.85 -24.31
C GLU A 2 17.59 25.84 -22.93
N ARG A 3 17.78 27.00 -22.28
CA ARG A 3 18.36 27.05 -20.93
C ARG A 3 17.46 26.37 -19.89
N ALA A 4 16.15 26.58 -19.98
CA ALA A 4 15.19 25.93 -19.08
C ALA A 4 15.15 24.41 -19.29
N ALA A 5 15.18 23.96 -20.55
CA ALA A 5 15.25 22.53 -20.87
C ALA A 5 16.53 21.88 -20.34
N ARG A 6 17.69 22.52 -20.53
CA ARG A 6 18.99 22.01 -20.03
C ARG A 6 19.05 21.99 -18.50
N THR A 7 18.53 23.00 -17.81
CA THR A 7 18.41 23.00 -16.34
C THR A 7 17.48 21.90 -15.85
N PHE A 8 16.37 21.66 -16.54
CA PHE A 8 15.42 20.59 -16.23
C PHE A 8 16.04 19.20 -16.43
N PHE A 9 16.76 18.98 -17.54
CA PHE A 9 17.50 17.74 -17.79
C PHE A 9 18.68 17.53 -16.82
N ASN A 10 19.38 18.59 -16.41
CA ASN A 10 20.44 18.48 -15.39
C ASN A 10 19.89 18.16 -14.00
N SER A 11 18.69 18.66 -13.63
CA SER A 11 18.00 18.24 -12.40
C SER A 11 17.70 16.74 -12.39
N PHE A 12 17.47 16.15 -13.56
CA PHE A 12 17.28 14.70 -13.75
C PHE A 12 18.57 13.86 -13.83
N SER A 13 19.74 14.49 -13.77
CA SER A 13 21.04 13.82 -13.78
C SER A 13 21.72 13.87 -12.42
N SER A 14 21.09 14.53 -11.44
CA SER A 14 21.58 14.55 -10.06
C SER A 14 21.37 13.17 -9.41
N LYS A 15 22.46 12.55 -8.94
CA LYS A 15 22.38 11.31 -8.16
C LYS A 15 21.43 11.51 -6.97
N LEU A 16 20.69 10.46 -6.60
CA LEU A 16 19.86 10.48 -5.39
C LEU A 16 20.68 10.93 -4.19
N GLU A 17 20.29 12.06 -3.61
CA GLU A 17 20.77 12.52 -2.31
C GLU A 17 20.61 11.38 -1.28
N GLU A 18 21.71 10.98 -0.63
CA GLU A 18 21.74 9.91 0.38
C GLU A 18 20.62 9.97 1.44
N PRO A 19 20.21 11.14 1.97
CA PRO A 19 19.06 11.24 2.89
C PRO A 19 17.74 10.72 2.29
N VAL A 20 17.46 10.99 1.02
CA VAL A 20 16.21 10.55 0.37
C VAL A 20 16.18 9.04 0.19
N ARG A 21 17.30 8.45 -0.21
CA ARG A 21 17.41 6.99 -0.36
C ARG A 21 17.21 6.27 0.97
N THR A 22 17.72 6.84 2.07
CA THR A 22 17.54 6.31 3.42
C THR A 22 16.09 6.41 3.87
N HIS A 23 15.42 7.55 3.60
CA HIS A 23 14.00 7.70 3.86
C HIS A 23 13.15 6.68 3.09
N LEU A 24 13.41 6.49 1.78
CA LEU A 24 12.70 5.53 0.95
C LEU A 24 12.87 4.10 1.47
N LYS A 25 14.08 3.67 1.82
CA LYS A 25 14.32 2.36 2.44
C LYS A 25 13.45 2.13 3.67
N ASN A 26 13.35 3.14 4.54
CA ASN A 26 12.54 3.04 5.75
C ASN A 26 11.04 2.95 5.45
N VAL A 27 10.56 3.64 4.41
CA VAL A 27 9.15 3.58 3.98
C VAL A 27 8.82 2.21 3.38
N TYR A 28 9.65 1.72 2.47
CA TYR A 28 9.46 0.39 1.87
C TYR A 28 9.54 -0.71 2.93
N ALA A 29 10.47 -0.61 3.89
CA ALA A 29 10.57 -1.53 5.02
C ALA A 29 9.29 -1.53 5.87
N CYS A 30 8.77 -0.34 6.21
CA CYS A 30 7.51 -0.21 6.95
C CYS A 30 6.33 -0.84 6.19
N LEU A 31 6.25 -0.61 4.88
CA LEU A 31 5.23 -1.16 4.02
C LEU A 31 5.30 -2.70 3.92
N THR A 32 6.50 -3.28 3.84
CA THR A 32 6.65 -4.74 3.92
C THR A 32 6.27 -5.29 5.29
N MET A 33 6.63 -4.62 6.38
CA MET A 33 6.24 -5.08 7.72
C MET A 33 4.71 -5.00 7.92
N SER A 34 4.06 -3.94 7.43
CA SER A 34 2.60 -3.80 7.53
C SER A 34 1.85 -4.80 6.66
N THR A 35 2.33 -5.10 5.46
CA THR A 35 1.73 -6.13 4.59
C THR A 35 1.87 -7.53 5.20
N VAL A 36 3.01 -7.87 5.81
CA VAL A 36 3.17 -9.12 6.56
C VAL A 36 2.23 -9.16 7.76
N ALA A 37 2.13 -8.08 8.54
CA ALA A 37 1.21 -8.01 9.67
C ALA A 37 -0.27 -8.17 9.23
N ALA A 38 -0.67 -7.54 8.12
CA ALA A 38 -1.99 -7.70 7.55
C ALA A 38 -2.25 -9.14 7.05
N ALA A 39 -1.25 -9.79 6.44
CA ALA A 39 -1.37 -11.18 6.01
C ALA A 39 -1.54 -12.15 7.20
N VAL A 40 -0.80 -11.93 8.29
CA VAL A 40 -0.99 -12.70 9.54
C VAL A 40 -2.39 -12.44 10.12
N GLY A 41 -2.88 -11.21 10.10
CA GLY A 41 -4.25 -10.87 10.52
C GLY A 41 -5.31 -11.60 9.70
N ALA A 42 -5.19 -11.59 8.38
CA ALA A 42 -6.08 -12.32 7.48
C ALA A 42 -6.05 -13.84 7.73
N TYR A 43 -4.86 -14.41 7.96
CA TYR A 43 -4.71 -15.83 8.28
C TYR A 43 -5.34 -16.21 9.61
N VAL A 44 -5.16 -15.39 10.65
CA VAL A 44 -5.77 -15.61 11.98
C VAL A 44 -7.30 -15.59 11.89
N HIS A 45 -7.87 -14.69 11.09
CA HIS A 45 -9.32 -14.63 10.86
C HIS A 45 -9.88 -15.96 10.36
N MET A 46 -9.21 -16.54 9.35
CA MET A 46 -9.64 -17.77 8.67
C MET A 46 -9.67 -18.99 9.60
N TYR A 47 -8.93 -18.98 10.72
CA TYR A 47 -8.92 -20.06 11.71
C TYR A 47 -9.86 -19.84 12.87
N THR A 48 -10.22 -18.59 13.17
CA THR A 48 -10.96 -18.34 14.40
C THR A 48 -12.46 -18.54 14.25
N GLU A 49 -13.09 -18.32 13.08
CA GLU A 49 -14.57 -18.25 12.86
C GLU A 49 -15.36 -17.37 13.88
N LEU A 50 -14.69 -16.87 14.93
CA LEU A 50 -15.23 -16.27 16.15
C LEU A 50 -15.44 -14.77 16.00
N LEU A 51 -15.05 -14.20 14.86
CA LEU A 51 -15.05 -12.77 14.64
C LEU A 51 -16.11 -12.34 13.63
N SER A 52 -17.32 -12.87 13.83
CA SER A 52 -18.58 -12.24 13.43
C SER A 52 -18.76 -10.81 13.99
N ALA A 53 -17.80 -10.29 14.76
CA ALA A 53 -17.72 -8.92 15.21
C ALA A 53 -16.82 -8.07 14.28
N GLY A 54 -17.13 -8.00 12.98
CA GLY A 54 -16.45 -7.07 12.06
C GLY A 54 -16.46 -5.61 12.55
N LEU A 55 -17.39 -5.26 13.45
CA LEU A 55 -17.40 -3.98 14.15
C LEU A 55 -16.24 -3.83 15.16
N LEU A 56 -15.84 -4.90 15.86
CA LEU A 56 -14.81 -4.85 16.90
C LEU A 56 -13.41 -4.70 16.29
N THR A 57 -13.15 -5.33 15.14
CA THR A 57 -11.91 -5.12 14.37
C THR A 57 -11.83 -3.71 13.81
N VAL A 58 -12.96 -3.14 13.37
CA VAL A 58 -13.04 -1.74 12.92
C VAL A 58 -12.82 -0.78 14.08
N ILE A 59 -13.44 -1.00 15.24
CA ILE A 59 -13.23 -0.16 16.44
C ILE A 59 -11.77 -0.25 16.90
N ALA A 60 -11.19 -1.45 16.90
CA ALA A 60 -9.78 -1.65 17.22
C ALA A 60 -8.88 -0.91 16.22
N ALA A 61 -9.11 -1.05 14.91
CA ALA A 61 -8.35 -0.34 13.88
C ALA A 61 -8.44 1.19 14.05
N VAL A 62 -9.64 1.72 14.28
CA VAL A 62 -9.86 3.16 14.55
C VAL A 62 -9.13 3.59 15.83
N GLY A 63 -9.15 2.78 16.89
CA GLY A 63 -8.40 3.03 18.12
C GLY A 63 -6.89 3.11 17.89
N PHE A 64 -6.33 2.20 17.10
CA PHE A 64 -4.91 2.24 16.72
C PHE A 64 -4.57 3.46 15.86
N LEU A 65 -5.46 3.89 14.97
CA LEU A 65 -5.31 5.12 14.19
C LEU A 65 -5.33 6.38 15.06
N PHE A 66 -6.25 6.45 16.02
CA PHE A 66 -6.31 7.55 16.99
C PHE A 66 -5.07 7.58 17.88
N ALA A 67 -4.59 6.42 18.35
CA ALA A 67 -3.34 6.31 19.09
C ALA A 67 -2.14 6.78 18.26
N LEU A 68 -2.12 6.49 16.95
CA LEU A 68 -1.08 6.95 16.03
C LEU A 68 -1.12 8.47 15.81
N MET A 69 -2.31 9.08 15.75
CA MET A 69 -2.49 10.54 15.64
C MET A 69 -2.15 11.27 16.95
N SER A 70 -2.47 10.67 18.10
CA SER A 70 -2.23 11.28 19.41
C SER A 70 -0.79 11.13 19.91
N THR A 71 0.03 10.28 19.27
CA THR A 71 1.44 10.10 19.64
C THR A 71 2.30 11.19 18.99
N PRO A 72 2.92 12.11 19.76
CA PRO A 72 3.76 13.18 19.20
C PRO A 72 5.06 12.64 18.58
N ASP A 73 5.49 13.29 17.48
CA ASP A 73 6.71 13.00 16.70
C ASP A 73 8.00 13.40 17.43
N ASN A 74 8.25 12.83 18.61
CA ASN A 74 9.57 12.84 19.22
C ASN A 74 10.32 11.60 18.75
N GLY A 75 11.48 11.75 18.12
CA GLY A 75 12.24 10.68 17.44
C GLY A 75 12.51 9.39 18.24
N LYS A 76 12.31 9.40 19.57
CA LYS A 76 12.31 8.23 20.46
C LYS A 76 11.06 7.33 20.34
N ASN A 77 9.92 7.89 19.93
CA ASN A 77 8.63 7.20 19.82
C ASN A 77 8.40 6.55 18.45
N ARG A 78 9.38 6.61 17.53
CA ARG A 78 9.24 6.05 16.18
C ARG A 78 8.92 4.56 16.19
N GLN A 79 9.52 3.80 17.11
CA GLN A 79 9.23 2.37 17.27
C GLN A 79 7.80 2.11 17.74
N MET A 80 7.28 2.96 18.64
CA MET A 80 5.88 2.87 19.08
C MET A 80 4.91 3.23 17.95
N ARG A 81 5.23 4.22 17.11
CA ARG A 81 4.42 4.54 15.91
C ARG A 81 4.39 3.38 14.91
N ILE A 82 5.53 2.73 14.68
CA ILE A 82 5.58 1.53 13.84
C ILE A 82 4.74 0.41 14.47
N GLY A 83 4.82 0.21 15.79
CA GLY A 83 3.98 -0.75 16.50
C GLY A 83 2.47 -0.49 16.33
N PHE A 84 2.03 0.76 16.51
CA PHE A 84 0.62 1.13 16.28
C PHE A 84 0.19 0.95 14.82
N LEU A 85 1.09 1.22 13.86
CA LEU A 85 0.83 0.99 12.44
C LEU A 85 0.71 -0.51 12.13
N LEU A 86 1.55 -1.36 12.71
CA LEU A 86 1.44 -2.82 12.58
C LEU A 86 0.17 -3.37 13.22
N GLY A 87 -0.22 -2.83 14.38
CA GLY A 87 -1.51 -3.13 15.01
C GLY A 87 -2.66 -2.78 14.08
N PHE A 88 -2.71 -1.55 13.57
CA PHE A 88 -3.70 -1.13 12.58
C PHE A 88 -3.71 -2.04 11.34
N ALA A 89 -2.55 -2.37 10.78
CA ALA A 89 -2.45 -3.25 9.62
C ALA A 89 -2.97 -4.67 9.89
N PHE A 90 -2.70 -5.21 11.08
CA PHE A 90 -3.23 -6.51 11.51
C PHE A 90 -4.76 -6.50 11.63
N PHE A 91 -5.35 -5.48 12.26
CA PHE A 91 -6.81 -5.33 12.34
C PHE A 91 -7.45 -5.07 10.98
N SER A 92 -6.78 -4.32 10.09
CA SER A 92 -7.20 -4.16 8.70
C SER A 92 -7.16 -5.50 7.93
N GLY A 93 -6.18 -6.35 8.20
CA GLY A 93 -6.08 -7.70 7.63
C GLY A 93 -7.19 -8.63 8.12
N LEU A 94 -7.52 -8.59 9.42
CA LEU A 94 -8.67 -9.28 9.98
C LEU A 94 -9.98 -8.85 9.31
N GLY A 95 -10.14 -7.56 9.01
CA GLY A 95 -11.31 -7.03 8.30
C GLY A 95 -11.44 -7.48 6.85
N MET A 96 -10.33 -7.85 6.19
CA MET A 96 -10.35 -8.46 4.84
C MET A 96 -10.71 -9.95 4.85
N GLY A 97 -10.79 -10.59 6.02
CA GLY A 97 -11.07 -12.01 6.18
C GLY A 97 -12.32 -12.52 5.44
N PRO A 98 -13.51 -11.91 5.61
CA PRO A 98 -14.74 -12.38 4.93
C PRO A 98 -14.66 -12.27 3.40
N LEU A 99 -13.92 -11.28 2.89
CA LEU A 99 -13.68 -11.15 1.44
C LEU A 99 -12.77 -12.25 0.92
N LEU A 100 -11.76 -12.63 1.72
CA LEU A 100 -10.86 -13.74 1.40
C LEU A 100 -11.59 -15.09 1.47
N GLU A 101 -12.48 -15.30 2.44
CA GLU A 101 -13.32 -16.50 2.51
C GLU A 101 -14.18 -16.67 1.26
N MET A 102 -14.79 -15.59 0.78
CA MET A 102 -15.54 -15.60 -0.49
C MET A 102 -14.64 -15.97 -1.68
N ALA A 103 -13.41 -15.45 -1.74
CA ALA A 103 -12.46 -15.78 -2.80
C ALA A 103 -11.98 -17.25 -2.72
N VAL A 104 -11.73 -17.75 -1.50
CA VAL A 104 -11.33 -19.14 -1.25
C VAL A 104 -12.45 -20.12 -1.62
N ALA A 105 -13.71 -19.76 -1.36
CA ALA A 105 -14.88 -20.57 -1.72
C ALA A 105 -15.03 -20.75 -3.24
N ILE A 106 -14.60 -19.75 -4.04
CA ILE A 106 -14.58 -19.86 -5.50
C ILE A 106 -13.37 -20.70 -5.94
N ASN A 107 -12.16 -20.28 -5.56
CA ASN A 107 -10.95 -21.03 -5.84
C ASN A 107 -9.78 -20.61 -4.91
N PRO A 108 -9.22 -21.54 -4.11
CA PRO A 108 -8.16 -21.21 -3.16
C PRO A 108 -6.84 -20.78 -3.83
N GLN A 109 -6.61 -21.16 -5.10
CA GLN A 109 -5.39 -20.79 -5.82
C GLN A 109 -5.32 -19.28 -6.13
N ILE A 110 -6.46 -18.57 -6.17
CA ILE A 110 -6.51 -17.14 -6.48
C ILE A 110 -5.81 -16.33 -5.41
N VAL A 111 -5.98 -16.68 -4.13
CA VAL A 111 -5.39 -15.92 -3.01
C VAL A 111 -3.86 -15.99 -3.04
N VAL A 112 -3.31 -17.20 -3.24
CA VAL A 112 -1.85 -17.40 -3.27
C VAL A 112 -1.24 -16.76 -4.51
N THR A 113 -1.87 -16.91 -5.68
CA THR A 113 -1.37 -16.31 -6.92
C THR A 113 -1.44 -14.78 -6.91
N ALA A 114 -2.49 -14.19 -6.33
CA ALA A 114 -2.60 -12.74 -6.15
C ALA A 114 -1.53 -12.20 -5.19
N LEU A 115 -1.28 -12.89 -4.07
CA LEU A 115 -0.25 -12.49 -3.11
C LEU A 115 1.15 -12.56 -3.73
N LEU A 116 1.49 -13.65 -4.42
CA LEU A 116 2.77 -13.79 -5.09
C LEU A 116 2.95 -12.81 -6.26
N GLY A 117 1.90 -12.62 -7.06
CA GLY A 117 1.93 -11.66 -8.17
C GLY A 117 2.17 -10.23 -7.69
N THR A 118 1.42 -9.80 -6.67
CA THR A 118 1.61 -8.48 -6.07
C THR A 118 2.96 -8.33 -5.38
N SER A 119 3.47 -9.35 -4.69
CA SER A 119 4.80 -9.29 -4.06
C SER A 119 5.93 -9.16 -5.08
N VAL A 120 5.84 -9.87 -6.22
CA VAL A 120 6.84 -9.79 -7.30
C VAL A 120 6.83 -8.41 -7.95
N ILE A 121 5.64 -7.90 -8.29
CA ILE A 121 5.49 -6.55 -8.87
C ILE A 121 6.01 -5.49 -7.88
N PHE A 122 5.63 -5.60 -6.61
CA PHE A 122 6.07 -4.70 -5.56
C PHE A 122 7.59 -4.74 -5.33
N ALA A 123 8.20 -5.94 -5.33
CA ALA A 123 9.64 -6.10 -5.21
C ALA A 123 10.38 -5.48 -6.41
N CYS A 124 9.88 -5.69 -7.63
CA CYS A 124 10.42 -5.09 -8.85
C CYS A 124 10.37 -3.55 -8.79
N PHE A 125 9.22 -2.98 -8.42
CA PHE A 125 9.08 -1.53 -8.26
C PHE A 125 9.92 -0.97 -7.10
N SER A 126 10.04 -1.70 -5.99
CA SER A 126 10.88 -1.31 -4.85
C SER A 126 12.36 -1.28 -5.23
N ALA A 127 12.83 -2.30 -5.97
CA ALA A 127 14.19 -2.33 -6.50
C ALA A 127 14.42 -1.17 -7.47
N ALA A 128 13.50 -0.96 -8.42
CA ALA A 128 13.57 0.16 -9.36
C ALA A 128 13.66 1.51 -8.63
N ALA A 129 12.84 1.73 -7.61
CA ALA A 129 12.84 2.95 -6.80
C ALA A 129 14.16 3.16 -6.02
N LEU A 130 14.79 2.08 -5.53
CA LEU A 130 16.05 2.15 -4.79
C LEU A 130 17.29 2.34 -5.68
N THR A 131 17.20 1.98 -6.96
CA THR A 131 18.26 2.11 -7.98
C THR A 131 18.10 3.33 -8.89
N ALA A 132 16.99 4.06 -8.79
CA ALA A 132 16.65 5.15 -9.70
C ALA A 132 17.42 6.45 -9.43
N GLU A 133 18.32 6.89 -10.32
CA GLU A 133 18.86 8.27 -10.29
C GLU A 133 17.72 9.30 -10.46
N ARG A 134 17.79 10.45 -9.75
CA ARG A 134 16.65 11.39 -9.66
C ARG A 134 16.25 11.82 -11.05
N GLY A 135 14.98 11.60 -11.44
CA GLY A 135 14.40 12.29 -12.59
C GLY A 135 13.87 11.45 -13.74
N ARG A 136 14.49 10.30 -14.01
CA ARG A 136 14.08 9.45 -15.16
C ARG A 136 12.68 8.84 -14.99
N TRP A 137 12.20 8.71 -13.75
CA TRP A 137 10.93 8.08 -13.42
C TRP A 137 9.75 9.04 -13.22
N LEU A 138 9.98 10.37 -13.25
CA LEU A 138 8.89 11.33 -13.21
C LEU A 138 7.96 11.17 -14.43
N TYR A 139 8.54 10.80 -15.57
CA TYR A 139 7.80 10.50 -16.79
C TYR A 139 6.93 9.24 -16.65
N LEU A 140 7.45 8.20 -15.98
CA LEU A 140 6.66 6.99 -15.66
C LEU A 140 5.52 7.29 -14.68
N GLY A 141 5.77 8.13 -13.66
CA GLY A 141 4.73 8.57 -12.72
C GLY A 141 3.56 9.24 -13.45
N GLY A 142 3.83 10.07 -14.45
CA GLY A 142 2.81 10.67 -15.31
C GLY A 142 1.98 9.63 -16.07
N THR A 143 2.63 8.70 -16.78
CA THR A 143 1.91 7.66 -17.54
C THR A 143 1.12 6.70 -16.65
N LEU A 144 1.67 6.33 -15.49
CA LEU A 144 1.00 5.49 -14.48
C LEU A 144 -0.23 6.20 -13.91
N MET A 145 -0.11 7.49 -13.57
CA MET A 145 -1.22 8.28 -13.05
C MET A 145 -2.34 8.45 -14.08
N SER A 146 -1.99 8.66 -15.36
CA SER A 146 -2.98 8.70 -16.45
C SER A 146 -3.69 7.36 -16.63
N MET A 147 -2.96 6.24 -16.58
CA MET A 147 -3.56 4.90 -16.69
C MET A 147 -4.47 4.59 -15.50
N LEU A 148 -4.05 4.91 -14.27
CA LEU A 148 -4.87 4.79 -13.05
C LEU A 148 -6.14 5.64 -13.13
N SER A 149 -6.03 6.88 -13.60
CA SER A 149 -7.18 7.78 -13.80
C SER A 149 -8.16 7.22 -14.84
N ALA A 150 -7.65 6.68 -15.95
CA ALA A 150 -8.49 6.05 -16.96
C ALA A 150 -9.20 4.80 -16.42
N MET A 151 -8.50 3.94 -15.67
CA MET A 151 -9.11 2.78 -14.99
C MET A 151 -10.20 3.20 -14.00
N LEU A 152 -9.98 4.28 -13.25
CA LEU A 152 -10.97 4.83 -12.32
C LEU A 152 -12.22 5.33 -13.06
N LEU A 153 -12.05 6.08 -14.15
CA LEU A 153 -13.16 6.56 -14.98
C LEU A 153 -13.96 5.40 -15.59
N LEU A 154 -13.27 4.36 -16.08
CA LEU A 154 -13.92 3.15 -16.59
C LEU A 154 -14.66 2.40 -15.49
N SER A 155 -14.11 2.33 -14.28
CA SER A 155 -14.79 1.72 -13.12
C SER A 155 -16.06 2.48 -12.73
N LEU A 156 -16.02 3.82 -12.74
CA LEU A 156 -17.21 4.65 -12.47
C LEU A 156 -18.24 4.53 -13.59
N ALA A 157 -17.81 4.52 -14.85
CA ALA A 157 -18.69 4.30 -15.99
C ALA A 157 -19.39 2.94 -15.90
N ASN A 158 -18.66 1.87 -15.58
CA ASN A 158 -19.22 0.54 -15.40
C ASN A 158 -20.26 0.50 -14.27
N LEU A 159 -19.98 1.17 -13.16
CA LEU A 159 -20.90 1.26 -12.02
C LEU A 159 -22.18 2.03 -12.38
N LEU A 160 -22.08 3.13 -13.13
CA LEU A 160 -23.23 3.87 -13.64
C LEU A 160 -24.06 3.06 -14.65
N THR A 161 -23.42 2.29 -15.54
CA THR A 161 -24.14 1.43 -16.50
C THR A 161 -24.86 0.27 -15.82
N VAL A 162 -24.25 -0.33 -14.80
CA VAL A 162 -24.90 -1.40 -14.02
C VAL A 162 -26.11 -0.84 -13.26
N ILE A 163 -26.00 0.33 -12.64
CA ILE A 163 -27.12 0.98 -11.94
C ILE A 163 -28.22 1.42 -12.92
N ALA A 164 -27.87 1.88 -14.12
CA ALA A 164 -28.86 2.27 -15.13
C ALA A 164 -29.55 1.07 -15.82
N ALA A 165 -28.99 -0.13 -15.70
CA ALA A 165 -29.53 -1.37 -16.27
C ALA A 165 -30.41 -2.16 -15.28
N VAL A 166 -30.46 -1.75 -14.00
CA VAL A 166 -31.36 -2.26 -12.95
C VAL A 166 -32.57 -1.34 -12.83
#